data_AF-A0A3G5APJ3-F1
#
_entry.id   AF-A0A3G5APJ3-F1
#
_cell.length_a   1.000
_cell.length_b   1.000
_cell.length_c   1.000
_cell.angle_alpha   90.00
_cell.angle_beta   90.00
_cell.angle_gamma   90.00
#
_symmetry.space_group_name_H-M   'P 1'
#
loop_
_entity.id
_entity.type
_entity.pdbx_description
1 polymer ?
#
loop_
_entity_poly.entity_id
_entity_poly.type
_entity_poly.pdbx_seq_one_letter_code
_entity_poly.pdbx_strand_id
1 'polypeptide(L)'
;MVYGKKLSEAVTSDFKNCIVKLKYSTVQSSSIDVNSGENFLLLAKPKELNLKRSNIKINWVSKDDSDYAKKGLKNYSNVYKINLSTDYPALFVWLDFKVGSGMDGVFSTNGFNMLESSKEIFLGTNKQVSTDDIKNSLTVTHLKENMN
;
A
#
# COMPACT_ATOMS: atom_id res chain seq x y z
N MET A 1 -28.13 13.85 -33.31
CA MET A 1 -27.68 12.87 -32.29
C MET A 1 -26.15 12.87 -32.09
N VAL A 2 -25.48 14.03 -32.19
CA VAL A 2 -24.00 14.15 -32.13
C VAL A 2 -23.52 14.72 -30.78
N TYR A 3 -24.35 15.52 -30.11
CA TYR A 3 -24.04 16.12 -28.80
C TYR A 3 -24.07 15.13 -27.63
N GLY A 4 -24.97 14.13 -27.65
CA GLY A 4 -25.07 13.12 -26.59
C GLY A 4 -23.84 12.20 -26.50
N LYS A 5 -23.19 11.90 -27.63
CA LYS A 5 -21.99 11.05 -27.68
C LYS A 5 -20.76 11.73 -27.07
N LYS A 6 -20.53 13.02 -27.37
CA LYS A 6 -19.43 13.81 -26.81
C LYS A 6 -19.54 14.00 -25.29
N LEU A 7 -20.76 14.19 -24.77
CA LEU A 7 -21.01 14.29 -23.34
C LEU A 7 -20.81 12.95 -22.61
N SER A 8 -21.29 11.83 -23.17
CA SER A 8 -21.03 10.51 -22.58
C SER A 8 -19.54 10.16 -22.59
N GLU A 9 -18.82 10.48 -23.67
CA GLU A 9 -17.38 10.23 -23.78
C GLU A 9 -16.57 11.08 -22.79
N ALA A 10 -16.89 12.37 -22.64
CA ALA A 10 -16.25 13.25 -21.67
C ALA A 10 -16.49 12.82 -20.21
N VAL A 11 -17.72 12.44 -19.85
CA VAL A 11 -18.03 11.93 -18.49
C VAL A 11 -17.30 10.60 -18.22
N THR A 12 -17.16 9.73 -19.23
CA THR A 12 -16.41 8.48 -19.08
C THR A 12 -14.89 8.66 -19.06
N SER A 13 -14.33 9.74 -19.63
CA SER A 13 -12.88 10.00 -19.57
C SER A 13 -12.43 10.38 -18.15
N ASP A 14 -13.29 11.03 -17.37
CA ASP A 14 -12.97 11.44 -16.00
C ASP A 14 -12.83 10.24 -15.05
N PHE A 15 -13.62 9.18 -15.27
CA PHE A 15 -13.55 7.96 -14.46
C PHE A 15 -12.21 7.23 -14.54
N LYS A 16 -11.48 7.36 -15.65
CA LYS A 16 -10.14 6.76 -15.80
C LYS A 16 -9.06 7.48 -15.00
N ASN A 17 -9.33 8.70 -14.54
CA ASN A 17 -8.40 9.54 -13.78
C ASN A 17 -8.71 9.55 -12.27
N CYS A 18 -9.77 8.85 -11.83
CA CYS A 18 -10.26 8.94 -10.47
C CYS A 18 -10.33 7.56 -9.79
N ILE A 19 -10.12 7.57 -8.48
CA ILE A 19 -10.35 6.43 -7.57
C ILE A 19 -11.16 6.94 -6.39
N VAL A 20 -12.13 6.14 -5.94
CA VAL A 20 -12.86 6.43 -4.70
C VAL A 20 -12.15 5.71 -3.56
N LYS A 21 -11.73 6.45 -2.53
CA LYS A 21 -11.25 5.89 -1.27
C LYS A 21 -12.37 5.93 -0.24
N LEU A 22 -12.68 4.77 0.33
CA LEU A 22 -13.64 4.63 1.41
C LEU A 22 -12.85 4.43 2.71
N LYS A 23 -13.13 5.26 3.71
CA LYS A 23 -12.62 5.07 5.07
C LYS A 23 -13.82 4.99 6.01
N TYR A 24 -13.83 4.02 6.91
CA TYR A 24 -14.87 3.89 7.91
C TYR A 24 -14.25 3.68 9.28
N SER A 25 -14.93 4.20 10.29
CA SER A 25 -14.61 4.01 11.70
C SER A 25 -15.92 3.85 12.45
N THR A 26 -16.11 2.72 13.13
CA THR A 26 -17.26 2.51 14.01
C THR A 26 -16.78 2.59 15.45
N VAL A 27 -17.45 3.41 16.25
CA VAL A 27 -17.26 3.46 17.70
C VAL A 27 -18.32 2.54 18.31
N GLN A 28 -17.92 1.43 18.94
CA GLN A 28 -18.84 0.66 19.76
C GLN A 28 -19.05 1.40 21.09
N SER A 29 -20.30 1.50 21.53
CA SER A 29 -20.73 2.30 22.68
C SER A 29 -20.21 1.81 24.04
N SER A 30 -19.52 0.67 24.12
CA SER A 30 -19.12 0.05 25.39
C SER A 30 -17.75 -0.63 25.39
N SER A 31 -16.89 -0.41 24.41
CA SER A 31 -15.54 -0.97 24.38
C SER A 31 -14.58 -0.06 23.60
N ILE A 32 -13.32 -0.03 24.03
CA ILE A 32 -12.20 0.75 23.46
C ILE A 32 -11.83 0.28 22.03
N ASP A 33 -12.59 -0.66 21.45
CA ASP A 33 -12.34 -1.25 20.14
C ASP A 33 -12.98 -0.38 19.05
N VAL A 34 -12.15 0.50 18.48
CA VAL A 34 -12.46 1.21 17.23
C VAL A 34 -12.23 0.24 16.08
N ASN A 35 -13.31 -0.30 15.51
CA ASN A 35 -13.24 -0.99 14.22
C ASN A 35 -13.13 0.08 13.13
N SER A 36 -11.95 0.20 12.53
CA SER A 36 -11.72 1.07 11.38
C SER A 36 -11.11 0.28 10.22
N GLY A 37 -11.36 0.76 9.00
CA GLY A 37 -10.84 0.13 7.80
C GLY A 37 -10.85 1.07 6.60
N GLU A 38 -10.12 0.67 5.57
CA GLU A 38 -10.07 1.36 4.29
C GLU A 38 -10.47 0.40 3.17
N ASN A 39 -11.22 0.91 2.20
CA ASN A 39 -11.54 0.19 0.96
C ASN A 39 -11.48 1.18 -0.22
N PHE A 40 -11.65 0.69 -1.44
CA PHE A 40 -11.62 1.53 -2.63
C PHE A 40 -12.56 1.03 -3.72
N LEU A 41 -12.90 1.92 -4.64
CA LEU A 41 -13.60 1.59 -5.87
C LEU A 41 -12.85 2.22 -7.05
N LEU A 42 -12.51 1.39 -8.03
CA LEU A 42 -12.01 1.83 -9.33
C LEU A 42 -13.20 2.15 -10.23
N LEU A 43 -13.20 3.35 -10.81
CA LEU A 43 -14.29 3.79 -11.69
C LEU A 43 -14.11 3.32 -13.15
N ALA A 44 -12.99 2.66 -13.45
CA ALA A 44 -12.70 1.99 -14.71
C ALA A 44 -11.92 0.70 -14.44
N LYS A 45 -11.74 -0.15 -15.46
CA LYS A 45 -10.92 -1.37 -15.32
C LYS A 45 -9.48 -0.97 -15.00
N PRO A 46 -8.72 -1.75 -14.20
CA PRO A 46 -7.34 -1.43 -13.85
C PRO A 46 -6.46 -1.08 -15.06
N LYS A 47 -6.62 -1.83 -16.17
CA LYS A 47 -5.85 -1.62 -17.39
C LYS A 47 -6.18 -0.33 -18.18
N GLU A 48 -7.30 0.31 -17.86
CA GLU A 48 -7.82 1.49 -18.54
C GLU A 48 -7.55 2.79 -17.75
N LEU A 49 -7.00 2.67 -16.54
CA LEU A 49 -6.69 3.82 -15.69
C LEU A 49 -5.50 4.62 -16.26
N ASN A 50 -5.65 5.94 -16.24
CA ASN A 50 -4.61 6.89 -16.65
C ASN A 50 -3.62 7.12 -15.51
N LEU A 51 -2.92 6.07 -15.10
CA LEU A 51 -1.90 6.15 -14.05
C LEU A 51 -0.57 6.59 -14.64
N LYS A 52 0.03 7.63 -14.04
CA LYS A 52 1.46 7.89 -14.21
C LYS A 52 2.25 6.75 -13.56
N ARG A 53 3.41 6.43 -14.10
CA ARG A 53 4.32 5.48 -13.46
C ARG A 53 4.86 6.13 -12.18
N SER A 54 4.55 5.53 -11.05
CA SER A 54 5.08 5.94 -9.76
C SER A 54 6.51 5.45 -9.55
N ASN A 55 7.27 6.17 -8.74
CA ASN A 55 8.58 5.75 -8.24
C ASN A 55 8.51 5.61 -6.72
N ILE A 56 8.23 4.38 -6.27
CA ILE A 56 8.14 4.11 -4.84
C ILE A 56 9.56 3.91 -4.26
N LYS A 57 9.88 4.67 -3.22
CA LYS A 57 11.18 4.64 -2.54
C LYS A 57 11.04 4.18 -1.10
N ILE A 58 12.01 3.40 -0.64
CA ILE A 58 12.19 3.07 0.77
C ILE A 58 13.04 4.17 1.40
N ASN A 59 12.42 5.05 2.17
CA ASN A 59 13.11 6.18 2.79
C ASN A 59 14.01 5.68 3.92
N TRP A 60 13.42 4.96 4.87
CA TRP A 60 14.12 4.42 6.03
C TRP A 60 13.48 3.12 6.52
N VAL A 61 14.29 2.35 7.24
CA VAL A 61 13.89 1.16 7.99
C VAL A 61 14.44 1.32 9.40
N SER A 62 13.62 1.09 10.40
CA SER A 62 14.04 1.08 11.81
C SER A 62 13.47 -0.13 12.52
N LYS A 63 14.15 -0.60 13.57
CA LYS A 63 13.56 -1.57 14.48
C LYS A 63 12.48 -0.88 15.32
N ASP A 64 11.36 -1.55 15.54
CA ASP A 64 10.26 -1.05 16.37
C ASP A 64 9.95 -2.04 17.48
N ASP A 65 10.40 -1.71 18.70
CA ASP A 65 10.19 -2.53 19.89
C ASP A 65 8.92 -2.13 20.67
N SER A 66 8.13 -1.17 20.15
CA SER A 66 6.93 -0.66 20.83
C SER A 66 5.81 -1.70 20.94
N ASP A 67 5.02 -1.59 22.01
CA ASP A 67 3.84 -2.44 22.21
C ASP A 67 2.79 -2.24 21.11
N TYR A 68 2.77 -1.06 20.47
CA TYR A 68 1.88 -0.76 19.35
C TYR A 68 2.21 -1.61 18.12
N ALA A 69 3.49 -1.65 17.72
CA ALA A 69 3.94 -2.46 16.59
C ALA A 69 3.70 -3.96 16.86
N LYS A 70 3.86 -4.38 18.12
CA LYS A 70 3.57 -5.74 18.55
C LYS A 70 2.09 -6.08 18.49
N LYS A 71 1.13 -5.15 18.63
CA LYS A 71 -0.32 -5.48 18.64
C LYS A 71 -0.81 -6.19 17.36
N GLY A 72 -0.31 -5.80 16.19
CA GLY A 72 -0.69 -6.41 14.90
C GLY A 72 0.20 -7.57 14.46
N LEU A 73 1.38 -7.70 15.07
CA LEU A 73 2.43 -8.67 14.70
C LEU A 73 2.91 -9.46 15.92
N LYS A 74 2.01 -9.75 16.88
CA LYS A 74 2.31 -10.34 18.20
C LYS A 74 3.07 -11.66 18.14
N ASN A 75 2.95 -12.38 17.03
CA ASN A 75 3.55 -13.70 16.83
C ASN A 75 5.00 -13.63 16.33
N TYR A 76 5.57 -12.43 16.18
CA TYR A 76 6.92 -12.21 15.68
C TYR A 76 7.84 -11.65 16.77
N SER A 77 9.05 -12.20 16.89
CA SER A 77 10.04 -11.76 17.88
C SER A 77 10.71 -10.43 17.50
N ASN A 78 10.75 -10.08 16.22
CA ASN A 78 11.30 -8.83 15.73
C ASN A 78 10.27 -8.10 14.84
N VAL A 79 10.11 -6.81 15.07
CA VAL A 79 9.27 -5.94 14.24
C VAL A 79 10.10 -4.77 13.73
N TYR A 80 9.95 -4.47 12.45
CA TYR A 80 10.63 -3.38 11.77
C TYR A 80 9.60 -2.45 11.16
N LYS A 81 9.83 -1.15 11.32
CA LYS A 81 9.03 -0.10 10.72
C LYS A 81 9.72 0.37 9.44
N ILE A 82 8.96 0.47 8.36
CA ILE A 82 9.43 0.80 7.02
C ILE A 82 8.63 1.99 6.52
N ASN A 83 9.31 3.05 6.10
CA ASN A 83 8.67 4.20 5.47
C ASN A 83 8.90 4.19 3.97
N LEU A 84 7.79 4.26 3.25
CA LEU A 84 7.74 4.35 1.80
C LEU A 84 7.33 5.76 1.39
N SER A 85 7.88 6.26 0.29
CA SER A 85 7.36 7.45 -0.40
C SER A 85 7.09 7.17 -1.87
N THR A 86 6.20 7.95 -2.47
CA THR A 86 5.88 7.90 -3.90
C THR A 86 5.64 9.31 -4.43
N ASP A 87 5.99 9.54 -5.70
CA ASP A 87 5.78 10.79 -6.42
C ASP A 87 4.38 10.89 -7.06
N TYR A 88 3.78 9.75 -7.41
CA TYR A 88 2.42 9.62 -7.92
C TYR A 88 1.65 8.50 -7.22
N PRO A 89 0.30 8.53 -7.20
CA PRO A 89 -0.50 7.45 -6.65
C PRO A 89 -0.17 6.10 -7.28
N ALA A 90 0.15 5.10 -6.45
CA ALA A 90 0.46 3.75 -6.89
C ALA A 90 -0.61 2.76 -6.41
N LEU A 91 -1.18 1.99 -7.34
CA LEU A 91 -2.21 1.00 -7.03
C LEU A 91 -1.62 -0.41 -6.90
N PHE A 92 -2.20 -1.20 -6.00
CA PHE A 92 -1.79 -2.58 -5.73
C PHE A 92 -0.29 -2.71 -5.45
N VAL A 93 0.22 -1.87 -4.55
CA VAL A 93 1.62 -1.90 -4.13
C VAL A 93 1.90 -3.22 -3.43
N TRP A 94 2.82 -3.99 -4.00
CA TRP A 94 3.23 -5.29 -3.53
C TRP A 94 4.67 -5.25 -3.04
N LEU A 95 4.83 -5.55 -1.75
CA LEU A 95 6.10 -5.66 -1.04
C LEU A 95 6.50 -7.13 -1.01
N ASP A 96 7.74 -7.39 -1.39
CA ASP A 96 8.33 -8.74 -1.33
C ASP A 96 9.85 -8.64 -1.17
N PHE A 97 10.51 -9.73 -0.81
CA PHE A 97 11.97 -9.78 -0.77
C PHE A 97 12.54 -10.44 -2.03
N LYS A 98 13.73 -10.01 -2.44
CA LYS A 98 14.46 -10.66 -3.54
C LYS A 98 14.53 -12.18 -3.31
N VAL A 99 14.23 -12.94 -4.35
CA VAL A 99 14.35 -14.41 -4.34
C VAL A 99 15.77 -14.80 -3.91
N GLY A 100 15.87 -15.73 -2.96
CA GLY A 100 17.16 -16.19 -2.42
C GLY A 100 17.78 -15.26 -1.37
N SER A 101 17.13 -14.17 -0.97
CA SER A 101 17.62 -13.30 0.11
C SER A 101 17.62 -13.96 1.50
N GLY A 102 16.91 -15.09 1.68
CA GLY A 102 16.76 -15.77 2.97
C GLY A 102 15.86 -15.04 3.98
N MET A 103 15.29 -13.91 3.56
CA MET A 103 14.33 -13.12 4.32
C MET A 103 13.02 -13.86 4.48
N ASP A 104 12.49 -13.85 5.69
CA ASP A 104 11.15 -14.31 6.00
C ASP A 104 10.43 -13.30 6.90
N GLY A 105 9.11 -13.32 6.84
CA GLY A 105 8.28 -12.45 7.64
C GLY A 105 6.95 -12.13 6.98
N VAL A 106 6.16 -11.30 7.65
CA VAL A 106 4.87 -10.83 7.17
C VAL A 106 4.79 -9.33 7.32
N PHE A 107 4.37 -8.65 6.26
CA PHE A 107 4.06 -7.23 6.31
C PHE A 107 2.70 -6.99 6.98
N SER A 108 2.58 -5.92 7.77
CA SER A 108 1.32 -5.51 8.39
C SER A 108 0.23 -5.19 7.38
N THR A 109 0.61 -4.85 6.15
CA THR A 109 -0.28 -4.66 5.00
C THR A 109 0.50 -4.89 3.71
N ASN A 110 -0.15 -5.46 2.71
CA ASN A 110 0.40 -5.68 1.39
C ASN A 110 -0.72 -5.57 0.33
N GLY A 111 -0.38 -5.31 -0.93
CA GLY A 111 -1.38 -5.13 -2.00
C GLY A 111 -2.25 -3.88 -1.85
N PHE A 112 -1.78 -2.86 -1.13
CA PHE A 112 -2.55 -1.65 -0.82
C PHE A 112 -2.45 -0.59 -1.93
N ASN A 113 -3.36 0.39 -1.91
CA ASN A 113 -3.25 1.58 -2.74
C ASN A 113 -2.52 2.69 -1.98
N MET A 114 -1.36 3.10 -2.51
CA MET A 114 -0.58 4.22 -1.98
C MET A 114 -1.01 5.51 -2.68
N LEU A 115 -2.11 6.10 -2.19
CA LEU A 115 -2.66 7.35 -2.73
C LEU A 115 -2.00 8.59 -2.10
N GLU A 116 -1.52 8.46 -0.87
CA GLU A 116 -0.75 9.49 -0.17
C GLU A 116 0.74 9.39 -0.55
N SER A 117 1.47 10.50 -0.47
CA SER A 117 2.88 10.57 -0.85
C SER A 117 3.82 9.78 0.07
N SER A 118 3.36 9.39 1.26
CA SER A 118 4.13 8.64 2.26
C SER A 118 3.24 7.61 2.95
N LYS A 119 3.82 6.45 3.27
CA LYS A 119 3.14 5.40 4.04
C LYS A 119 4.13 4.68 4.93
N GLU A 120 3.74 4.47 6.17
CA GLU A 120 4.44 3.59 7.09
C GLU A 120 3.80 2.20 7.06
N ILE A 121 4.63 1.17 7.00
CA ILE A 121 4.25 -0.23 7.09
C ILE A 121 5.20 -0.94 8.04
N PHE A 122 4.80 -2.09 8.56
CA PHE A 122 5.62 -2.89 9.47
C PHE A 122 5.92 -4.25 8.88
N LEU A 123 7.07 -4.82 9.22
CA LEU A 123 7.48 -6.19 8.94
C LEU A 123 7.66 -6.92 10.26
N GLY A 124 6.94 -8.03 10.45
CA GLY A 124 7.17 -8.97 11.54
C GLY A 124 7.99 -10.15 11.04
N THR A 125 9.07 -10.51 11.74
CA THR A 125 9.89 -11.68 11.46
C THR A 125 10.41 -12.33 12.74
N ASN A 126 10.67 -13.64 12.69
CA ASN A 126 11.29 -14.36 13.81
C ASN A 126 12.82 -14.38 13.74
N LYS A 127 13.39 -13.95 12.61
CA LYS A 127 14.83 -13.80 12.43
C LYS A 127 15.25 -12.38 12.82
N GLN A 128 16.39 -12.27 13.49
CA GLN A 128 17.03 -10.99 13.67
C GLN A 128 17.74 -10.60 12.37
N VAL A 129 17.37 -9.46 11.80
CA VAL A 129 17.91 -8.96 10.53
C VAL A 129 18.38 -7.52 10.67
N SER A 130 19.41 -7.11 9.93
CA SER A 130 19.83 -5.71 9.91
C SER A 130 18.83 -4.85 9.13
N THR A 131 18.70 -3.58 9.49
CA THR A 131 17.84 -2.63 8.76
C THR A 131 18.31 -2.41 7.33
N ASP A 132 19.63 -2.50 7.10
CA ASP A 132 20.24 -2.37 5.78
C ASP A 132 19.93 -3.57 4.89
N ASP A 133 19.96 -4.78 5.43
CA ASP A 133 19.58 -5.99 4.67
C ASP A 133 18.11 -5.91 4.25
N ILE A 134 17.22 -5.45 5.14
CA ILE A 134 15.80 -5.22 4.80
C ILE A 134 15.70 -4.22 3.67
N LYS A 135 16.36 -3.06 3.79
CA LYS A 135 16.31 -2.01 2.78
C LYS A 135 16.87 -2.47 1.42
N ASN A 136 17.93 -3.25 1.41
CA ASN A 136 18.62 -3.69 0.18
C ASN A 136 17.96 -4.88 -0.50
N SER A 137 17.20 -5.70 0.24
CA SER A 137 16.52 -6.88 -0.28
C SER A 137 15.04 -6.64 -0.59
N LEU A 138 14.42 -5.62 0.00
CA LEU A 138 13.02 -5.29 -0.25
C LEU A 138 12.82 -4.84 -1.70
N THR A 139 11.89 -5.50 -2.36
CA THR A 139 11.38 -5.17 -3.68
C THR A 139 9.97 -4.63 -3.53
N VAL A 140 9.68 -3.61 -4.32
CA VAL A 140 8.37 -2.96 -4.34
C VAL A 140 7.91 -2.96 -5.79
N THR A 141 6.74 -3.52 -6.06
CA THR A 141 6.11 -3.48 -7.38
C THR A 141 4.72 -2.87 -7.26
N HIS A 142 4.17 -2.40 -8.36
CA HIS A 142 2.81 -1.85 -8.41
C HIS A 142 2.18 -2.05 -9.80
N LEU A 143 0.88 -1.82 -9.91
CA LEU A 143 0.10 -2.09 -11.12
C LEU A 143 0.75 -1.58 -12.41
N LYS A 144 1.16 -0.30 -12.44
CA LYS A 144 1.70 0.33 -13.65
C LYS A 144 3.07 -0.20 -14.10
N GLU A 145 3.83 -0.90 -13.24
CA GLU A 145 5.05 -1.59 -13.69
C GLU A 145 4.75 -2.86 -14.46
N ASN A 146 3.59 -3.47 -14.21
CA ASN A 146 3.14 -4.71 -14.83
C ASN A 146 2.20 -4.47 -16.03
N MET A 147 2.03 -3.20 -16.43
CA MET A 147 1.25 -2.83 -17.61
C MET A 147 2.21 -2.38 -18.70
N ASN A 148 2.24 -3.15 -19.81
CA ASN A 148 2.94 -2.77 -21.04
C ASN A 148 2.42 -1.46 -21.63
#